data_AF-A0A1F7IL12-F1
#
_entry.id   AF-A0A1F7IL12-F1
#
_cell.length_a   1.000
_cell.length_b   1.000
_cell.length_c   1.000
_cell.angle_alpha   90.00
_cell.angle_beta   90.00
_cell.angle_gamma   90.00
#
_symmetry.space_group_name_H-M   'P 1'
#
loop_
_entity.id
_entity.type
_entity.pdbx_description
1 polymer ?
#
loop_
_entity_poly.entity_id
_entity_poly.type
_entity_poly.pdbx_seq_one_letter_code
_entity_poly.pdbx_strand_id
1 'polypeptide(L)' 'MKKNEVKKIFDKSLNELQKDVTELRGELARTKVEFMVNKPKDTNILAKKKKQLAVTLTVVNEKKSLVNN' A
#
# COMPACT_ATOMS: atom_id res chain seq x y z
N MET A 1 -9.72 1.43 4.87
CA MET A 1 -8.94 2.63 4.50
C MET A 1 -9.86 3.82 4.58
N LYS A 2 -9.51 4.81 5.40
CA LYS A 2 -10.32 6.01 5.68
C LYS A 2 -9.88 7.17 4.76
N LYS A 3 -10.76 8.14 4.52
CA LYS A 3 -10.47 9.31 3.66
C LYS A 3 -9.18 10.06 4.07
N ASN A 4 -8.95 10.21 5.37
CA ASN A 4 -7.76 10.90 5.91
C ASN A 4 -6.45 10.15 5.61
N GLU A 5 -6.48 8.83 5.48
CA GLU A 5 -5.29 8.03 5.14
C GLU A 5 -4.92 8.18 3.67
N VAL A 6 -5.92 8.33 2.80
CA VAL A 6 -5.69 8.57 1.37
C VAL A 6 -5.03 9.94 1.18
N LYS A 7 -5.52 10.99 1.86
CA LYS A 7 -4.91 12.33 1.79
C LYS A 7 -3.43 12.30 2.16
N LYS A 8 -3.06 11.60 3.24
CA LYS A 8 -1.66 11.43 3.65
C LYS A 8 -0.78 10.78 2.59
N ILE A 9 -1.32 9.90 1.76
CA ILE A 9 -0.58 9.29 0.64
C ILE A 9 -0.37 10.30 -0.48
N PHE A 10 -1.37 11.12 -0.80
CA PHE A 10 -1.23 12.18 -1.80
C PHE A 10 -0.18 13.23 -1.41
N ASP A 11 -0.07 13.54 -0.12
CA ASP A 11 0.87 14.54 0.41
C ASP A 11 2.34 14.07 0.35
N LYS A 12 2.61 12.77 0.18
CA LYS A 12 3.97 12.21 0.09
C LYS A 12 4.66 12.52 -1.25
N SER A 13 5.99 12.57 -1.22
CA SER A 13 6.81 12.65 -2.43
C SER A 13 6.78 11.34 -3.22
N LEU A 14 7.14 11.39 -4.51
CA LEU A 14 7.19 10.21 -5.37
C LEU A 14 8.16 9.14 -4.82
N ASN A 15 9.30 9.56 -4.28
CA ASN A 15 10.31 8.68 -3.72
C ASN A 15 9.81 7.97 -2.45
N GLU A 16 9.10 8.69 -1.57
CA GLU A 16 8.48 8.10 -0.39
C GLU A 16 7.39 7.09 -0.77
N LEU A 17 6.59 7.41 -1.78
CA LEU A 17 5.56 6.48 -2.27
C LEU A 17 6.14 5.20 -2.87
N GLN A 18 7.30 5.28 -3.54
CA GLN A 18 7.99 4.09 -4.06
C GLN A 18 8.56 3.22 -2.93
N LYS A 19 9.07 3.84 -1.87
CA LYS A 19 9.48 3.13 -0.65
C LYS A 19 8.29 2.44 0.01
N ASP A 20 7.19 3.16 0.22
CA ASP A 20 5.94 2.61 0.76
C ASP A 20 5.44 1.40 -0.05
N VAL A 21 5.48 1.46 -1.39
CA VAL A 21 5.08 0.33 -2.26
C VAL A 21 5.94 -0.90 -1.98
N THR A 22 7.25 -0.72 -1.82
CA THR A 22 8.19 -1.81 -1.56
C THR A 22 7.94 -2.42 -0.19
N GLU A 23 7.76 -1.57 0.83
CA GLU A 23 7.44 -2.00 2.19
C GLU A 23 6.11 -2.75 2.26
N LEU A 24 5.04 -2.21 1.65
CA LEU A 24 3.71 -2.84 1.63
C LEU A 24 3.72 -4.19 0.93
N ARG A 25 4.53 -4.37 -0.12
CA ARG A 25 4.73 -5.68 -0.77
C ARG A 25 5.43 -6.67 0.16
N GLY A 26 6.47 -6.23 0.85
CA GLY A 26 7.19 -7.03 1.83
C GLY A 26 6.29 -7.45 3.01
N GLU A 27 5.48 -6.52 3.52
CA GLU A 27 4.49 -6.79 4.54
C GLU A 27 3.43 -7.78 4.08
N LEU A 28 2.90 -7.63 2.86
CA LEU A 28 1.94 -8.57 2.29
C LEU A 28 2.52 -9.97 2.17
N ALA A 29 3.79 -10.10 1.75
CA ALA A 29 4.47 -11.39 1.70
C ALA A 29 4.61 -12.01 3.09
N ARG A 30 5.07 -11.24 4.08
CA ARG A 30 5.17 -11.68 5.48
C ARG A 30 3.81 -12.12 6.04
N THR A 31 2.78 -11.30 5.86
CA THR A 31 1.42 -11.64 6.32
C THR A 31 0.88 -12.90 5.65
N LYS A 32 1.17 -13.14 4.37
CA LYS A 32 0.78 -14.41 3.70
C LYS A 32 1.47 -15.60 4.34
N VAL A 33 2.77 -15.51 4.62
CA VAL A 33 3.53 -16.59 5.30
C VAL A 33 2.97 -16.83 6.69
N GLU A 34 2.74 -15.77 7.47
CA GLU A 34 2.14 -15.87 8.80
C GLU A 34 0.75 -16.52 8.76
N PHE A 35 -0.08 -16.22 7.76
CA PHE A 35 -1.41 -16.80 7.61
C PHE A 35 -1.39 -18.28 7.22
N MET A 36 -0.30 -18.74 6.58
CA MET A 36 -0.14 -20.17 6.24
C MET A 36 0.24 -20.99 7.48
N VAL A 37 1.07 -20.42 8.36
CA VAL A 37 1.56 -21.12 9.56
C VAL A 37 0.61 -20.94 10.74
N ASN A 38 -0.05 -19.80 10.84
CA ASN A 38 -0.90 -19.42 11.97
C ASN A 38 -2.32 -19.10 11.51
N LYS A 39 -3.32 -19.49 12.30
CA LYS A 39 -4.70 -19.05 12.07
C LYS A 39 -4.78 -17.52 12.26
N PRO A 40 -5.19 -16.75 11.24
CA PRO A 40 -5.24 -15.30 11.35
C PRO A 40 -6.36 -14.86 12.29
N LYS A 41 -6.04 -13.93 13.20
CA LYS A 41 -7.03 -13.30 14.09
C LYS A 41 -8.00 -12.36 13.34
N ASP A 42 -7.50 -11.65 12.32
CA ASP A 42 -8.31 -10.81 11.42
C ASP A 42 -7.99 -11.17 9.96
N THR A 43 -8.93 -11.83 9.29
CA THR A 43 -8.82 -12.23 7.88
C THR A 43 -8.83 -11.02 6.94
N ASN A 44 -9.33 -9.87 7.38
CA ASN A 44 -9.40 -8.66 6.56
C ASN A 44 -8.05 -7.95 6.44
N ILE A 45 -7.02 -8.32 7.21
CA ILE A 45 -5.70 -7.67 7.16
C ILE A 45 -5.14 -7.68 5.73
N LEU A 46 -5.22 -8.83 5.04
CA LEU A 46 -4.74 -8.95 3.65
C LEU A 46 -5.52 -8.03 2.70
N ALA A 47 -6.85 -7.97 2.84
CA ALA A 47 -7.68 -7.10 2.01
C ALA A 47 -7.39 -5.61 2.27
N LYS A 48 -7.22 -5.21 3.53
CA LYS A 48 -6.85 -3.85 3.93
C LYS A 48 -5.49 -3.44 3.36
N LYS A 49 -4.47 -4.28 3.49
CA LYS A 49 -3.11 -4.04 2.94
C LYS A 49 -3.09 -3.99 1.41
N LYS A 50 -3.81 -4.90 0.73
CA LYS A 50 -3.99 -4.87 -0.74
C LYS A 50 -4.64 -3.57 -1.20
N LYS A 51 -5.68 -3.11 -0.51
CA LYS A 51 -6.35 -1.84 -0.82
C LYS A 51 -5.39 -0.65 -0.66
N GLN A 52 -4.62 -0.63 0.43
CA GLN A 52 -3.62 0.42 0.65
C GLN A 52 -2.57 0.43 -0.47
N LEU A 53 -2.04 -0.74 -0.83
CA LEU A 53 -1.08 -0.86 -1.94
C LEU A 53 -1.67 -0.37 -3.27
N ALA A 54 -2.92 -0.71 -3.58
CA ALA A 54 -3.59 -0.26 -4.81
C ALA A 54 -3.73 1.27 -4.86
N VAL A 55 -4.10 1.90 -3.74
CA VAL A 55 -4.19 3.36 -3.64
C VAL A 55 -2.81 3.99 -3.82
N THR A 56 -1.78 3.51 -3.12
CA THR A 56 -0.42 4.05 -3.26
C THR A 56 0.09 3.95 -4.69
N LEU A 57 -0.13 2.82 -5.37
CA LEU A 57 0.24 2.65 -6.78
C LEU A 57 -0.50 3.60 -7.71
N THR A 58 -1.78 3.85 -7.45
CA THR A 58 -2.57 4.82 -8.23
C THR A 58 -1.99 6.23 -8.11
N VAL A 59 -1.70 6.68 -6.89
CA VAL A 59 -1.08 7.99 -6.64
C VAL A 59 0.31 8.10 -7.27
N VAL A 60 1.11 7.03 -7.23
CA VAL A 60 2.41 6.99 -7.92
C VAL A 60 2.23 7.19 -9.43
N ASN A 61 1.27 6.50 -10.05
CA ASN A 61 1.03 6.63 -11.49
C ASN A 61 0.51 8.02 -11.86
N GLU A 62 -0.39 8.60 -11.06
CA GLU A 62 -0.87 9.97 -11.25
C GLU A 62 0.30 10.97 -11.18
N LYS A 63 1.14 10.88 -10.14
CA LYS A 63 2.31 11.77 -10.01
C LYS A 63 3.31 11.60 -11.14
N LYS A 64 3.58 10.36 -11.59
CA LYS A 64 4.44 10.11 -12.77
C LYS A 64 3.87 10.71 -14.05
N SER A 65 2.55 10.61 -14.23
CA SER A 65 1.87 11.17 -15.40
C SER A 65 1.93 12.70 -15.42
N LEU A 66 1.92 13.35 -14.25
CA LEU A 66 2.09 14.81 -14.13
C LEU A 66 3.53 15.28 -14.37
N VAL A 67 4.54 14.47 -14.05
CA VAL A 67 5.96 14.82 -14.26
C VAL A 67 6.40 14.60 -15.71
N ASN A 68 5.76 13.67 -16.42
CA ASN A 68 6.10 13.31 -17.80
C ASN A 68 5.27 14.06 -18.88
N ASN A 69 4.43 15.03 -18.47
CA ASN A 69 3.78 16.00 -19.36
C ASN A 69 4.41 17.38 -19.14
#